data_AF-A0A6P8HTQ0-F1
#
_entry.id   AF-A0A6P8HTQ0-F1
#
_cell.length_a   1.000
_cell.length_b   1.000
_cell.length_c   1.000
_cell.angle_alpha   90.00
_cell.angle_beta   90.00
_cell.angle_gamma   90.00
#
_symmetry.space_group_name_H-M   'P 1'
#
loop_
_entity.id
_entity.type
_entity.pdbx_description
1 polymer ?
#
loop_
_entity_poly.entity_id
_entity_poly.type
_entity_poly.pdbx_seq_one_letter_code
_entity_poly.pdbx_strand_id
1 'polypeptide(L)'
;MDLGDMEKFFELQSPLTPKENEQLNGFPLDDAWFSKTATYDIFEEMEETQKEFICGAFETTSTISTAPNSPAVNDYDTFEITDEELRNLPVKQLNQKLRDLPKIEASKLRKRRRSLKNRGYALNCRNKRVTENEQLQKTNIKLRIEVAKIKEELSKAVRERDIFKQKYERINSVFSTICTTSAMTLKGASVSKS
;
A
#
# COMPACT_ATOMS: atom_id res chain seq x y z
N MET A 1 -20.89 -12.26 -39.26
CA MET A 1 -21.41 -11.46 -38.13
C MET A 1 -22.00 -10.23 -38.76
N ASP A 2 -23.32 -10.14 -38.74
CA ASP A 2 -24.08 -9.06 -39.37
C ASP A 2 -23.98 -7.77 -38.53
N LEU A 3 -24.19 -6.60 -39.12
CA LEU A 3 -24.14 -5.32 -38.41
C LEU A 3 -25.15 -5.29 -37.24
N GLY A 4 -26.30 -5.96 -37.40
CA GLY A 4 -27.30 -6.11 -36.33
C GLY A 4 -26.85 -7.00 -35.17
N ASP A 5 -25.91 -7.92 -35.38
CA ASP A 5 -25.34 -8.75 -34.31
C ASP A 5 -24.34 -7.96 -33.47
N MET A 6 -23.63 -7.00 -34.09
CA MET A 6 -22.68 -6.12 -33.41
C MET A 6 -23.37 -5.02 -32.59
N GLU A 7 -24.52 -4.51 -33.06
CA GLU A 7 -25.36 -3.61 -32.26
C GLU A 7 -25.94 -4.32 -31.03
N LYS A 8 -26.46 -5.55 -31.19
CA LYS A 8 -26.94 -6.35 -30.05
C LYS A 8 -25.84 -6.68 -29.04
N PHE A 9 -24.62 -6.93 -29.50
CA PHE A 9 -23.48 -7.19 -28.62
C PHE A 9 -23.11 -5.94 -27.79
N PHE A 10 -23.16 -4.74 -28.38
CA PHE A 10 -22.92 -3.48 -27.69
C PHE A 10 -24.08 -3.04 -26.79
N GLU A 11 -25.32 -3.40 -27.12
CA GLU A 11 -26.51 -3.04 -26.36
C GLU A 11 -26.71 -3.92 -25.11
N LEU A 12 -26.14 -5.14 -25.12
CA LEU A 12 -26.04 -6.03 -23.95
C LEU A 12 -24.90 -5.67 -22.97
N GLN A 13 -24.01 -4.74 -23.34
CA GLN A 13 -23.06 -4.10 -22.42
C GLN A 13 -23.48 -2.66 -22.16
N SER A 14 -24.68 -2.51 -21.57
CA SER A 14 -25.01 -1.27 -20.87
C SER A 14 -23.89 -0.97 -19.86
N PRO A 15 -23.30 0.24 -19.83
CA PRO A 15 -22.37 0.60 -18.78
C PRO A 15 -23.12 0.50 -17.45
N LEU A 16 -22.64 -0.39 -16.58
CA LEU A 16 -23.16 -0.54 -15.21
C LEU A 16 -23.29 0.84 -14.60
N THR A 17 -24.49 1.14 -14.10
CA THR A 17 -24.71 2.40 -13.42
C THR A 17 -23.83 2.45 -12.17
N PRO A 18 -23.30 3.63 -11.76
CA PRO A 18 -22.44 3.72 -10.58
C PRO A 18 -23.06 3.12 -9.30
N LYS A 19 -24.40 3.02 -9.24
CA LYS A 19 -25.17 2.47 -8.12
C LYS A 19 -25.16 0.94 -8.04
N GLU A 20 -24.94 0.23 -9.15
CA GLU A 20 -24.90 -1.24 -9.15
C GLU A 20 -23.53 -1.80 -8.70
N ASN A 21 -22.46 -0.98 -8.79
CA ASN A 21 -21.13 -1.33 -8.29
C ASN A 21 -21.01 -1.20 -6.76
N GLU A 22 -21.96 -0.51 -6.09
CA GLU A 22 -21.96 -0.33 -4.63
C GLU A 22 -22.32 -1.61 -3.85
N GLN A 23 -22.99 -2.58 -4.47
CA GLN A 23 -23.49 -3.77 -3.76
C GLN A 23 -22.51 -4.96 -3.74
N LEU A 24 -21.54 -5.01 -4.66
CA LEU A 24 -20.67 -6.19 -4.83
C LEU A 24 -19.31 -6.08 -4.14
N ASN A 25 -18.87 -4.88 -3.76
CA ASN A 25 -17.65 -4.66 -3.00
C ASN A 25 -17.91 -3.54 -2.00
N GLY A 26 -18.24 -3.89 -0.76
CA GLY A 26 -18.70 -2.99 0.30
C GLY A 26 -17.67 -1.98 0.82
N PHE A 27 -17.07 -1.17 -0.05
CA PHE A 27 -16.34 0.04 0.30
C PHE A 27 -16.64 1.12 -0.76
N PRO A 28 -17.26 2.25 -0.36
CA PRO A 28 -17.52 3.36 -1.28
C PRO A 28 -16.17 3.89 -1.80
N LEU A 29 -15.88 3.62 -3.06
CA LEU A 29 -14.76 4.18 -3.79
C LEU A 29 -15.12 5.62 -4.20
N ASP A 30 -15.48 6.46 -3.22
CA ASP A 30 -15.85 7.85 -3.49
C ASP A 30 -14.59 8.69 -3.76
N ASP A 31 -14.66 9.58 -4.75
CA ASP A 31 -13.59 10.53 -5.05
C ASP A 31 -13.26 11.42 -3.82
N ALA A 32 -14.14 11.48 -2.82
CA ALA A 32 -13.94 12.22 -1.58
C ALA A 32 -12.90 11.60 -0.64
N TRP A 33 -12.85 10.27 -0.49
CA TRP A 33 -11.79 9.56 0.22
C TRP A 33 -10.44 9.71 -0.48
N PHE A 34 -10.44 9.62 -1.81
CA PHE A 34 -9.24 9.82 -2.63
C PHE A 34 -8.77 11.27 -2.65
N SER A 35 -9.68 12.24 -2.57
CA SER A 35 -9.35 13.67 -2.52
C SER A 35 -8.89 14.09 -1.12
N LYS A 36 -9.43 13.51 -0.03
CA LYS A 36 -8.96 13.76 1.35
C LYS A 36 -7.52 13.33 1.60
N THR A 37 -7.04 12.35 0.84
CA THR A 37 -5.67 11.83 0.88
C THR A 37 -4.81 12.30 -0.30
N ALA A 38 -5.35 13.19 -1.15
CA ALA A 38 -4.60 13.84 -2.24
C ALA A 38 -4.01 15.19 -1.82
N THR A 39 -4.52 15.78 -0.74
CA THR A 39 -4.05 17.06 -0.19
C THR A 39 -3.21 16.91 1.08
N TYR A 40 -2.83 15.69 1.46
CA TYR A 40 -1.85 15.45 2.52
C TYR A 40 -0.59 14.80 1.92
N ASP A 41 0.43 15.65 1.83
CA ASP A 41 1.87 15.39 1.89
C ASP A 41 2.59 14.77 0.70
N ILE A 42 2.84 15.65 -0.27
CA ILE A 42 4.08 15.64 -1.05
C ILE A 42 5.17 16.29 -0.18
N PHE A 43 6.17 15.51 0.23
CA PHE A 43 7.52 15.95 0.62
C PHE A 43 7.84 16.51 2.04
N GLU A 44 6.92 16.61 3.00
CA GLU A 44 7.28 17.12 4.35
C GLU A 44 7.57 16.05 5.42
N GLU A 45 7.05 14.82 5.29
CA GLU A 45 7.20 13.79 6.35
C GLU A 45 8.43 12.87 6.16
N MET A 46 9.44 13.30 5.38
CA MET A 46 10.68 12.55 5.19
C MET A 46 11.90 13.18 5.88
N GLU A 47 11.76 14.42 6.40
CA GLU A 47 12.82 15.12 7.13
C GLU A 47 12.63 15.09 8.66
N GLU A 48 11.42 14.83 9.13
CA GLU A 48 11.11 14.79 10.57
C GLU A 48 11.52 13.45 11.23
N THR A 49 11.56 12.36 10.45
CA THR A 49 12.03 11.05 10.93
C THR A 49 13.55 10.89 10.92
N GLN A 50 14.29 11.80 10.27
CA GLN A 50 15.75 11.88 10.39
C GLN A 50 16.19 12.68 11.63
N LYS A 51 15.30 13.49 12.25
CA LYS A 51 15.60 14.23 13.49
C LYS A 51 15.51 13.39 14.76
N GLU A 52 14.87 12.22 14.75
CA GLU A 52 14.95 11.26 15.86
C GLU A 52 16.10 10.24 15.72
N PHE A 53 16.89 10.32 14.64
CA PHE A 53 17.93 9.34 14.34
C PHE A 53 19.33 9.70 14.89
N ILE A 54 19.55 10.90 15.44
CA ILE A 54 20.85 11.26 16.07
C ILE A 54 20.64 12.08 17.34
N CYS A 55 20.77 11.42 18.50
CA CYS A 55 21.44 11.85 19.75
C CYS A 55 20.79 11.20 20.98
N GLY A 56 20.98 9.89 21.11
CA GLY A 56 20.76 9.15 22.36
C GLY A 56 22.08 8.69 22.96
N ALA A 57 23.10 9.55 22.96
CA ALA A 57 24.35 9.31 23.67
C ALA A 57 25.10 10.62 23.89
N PHE A 58 25.05 11.16 25.13
CA PHE A 58 26.20 11.73 25.84
C PHE A 58 25.78 12.30 27.21
N GLU A 59 26.52 11.85 28.22
CA GLU A 59 26.66 12.31 29.61
C GLU A 59 25.52 12.15 30.64
N THR A 60 25.74 11.09 31.44
CA THR A 60 25.63 11.05 32.90
C THR A 60 25.81 12.41 33.58
N THR A 61 24.78 12.93 34.24
CA THR A 61 24.82 13.42 35.62
C THR A 61 23.39 13.62 36.12
N SER A 62 22.96 12.83 37.10
CA SER A 62 21.94 13.22 38.09
C SER A 62 21.85 12.13 39.17
N THR A 63 22.59 12.39 40.24
CA THR A 63 22.29 12.08 41.64
C THR A 63 20.82 11.78 41.94
N ILE A 64 20.54 10.65 42.62
CA ILE A 64 19.49 10.51 43.64
C ILE A 64 19.90 9.43 44.66
N SER A 65 19.97 9.88 45.91
CA SER A 65 19.77 9.22 47.21
C SER A 65 20.62 8.04 47.69
N THR A 66 21.51 8.39 48.62
CA THR A 66 21.95 7.57 49.76
C THR A 66 20.80 7.35 50.75
N ALA A 67 20.55 6.10 51.14
CA ALA A 67 20.19 5.70 52.51
C ALA A 67 20.51 4.21 52.74
N PRO A 68 20.85 3.78 53.97
CA PRO A 68 21.81 2.71 54.21
C PRO A 68 21.22 1.38 54.74
N ASN A 69 22.09 0.37 54.78
CA ASN A 69 22.04 -0.87 55.57
C ASN A 69 21.19 -2.05 55.08
N SER A 70 21.85 -3.04 54.48
CA SER A 70 21.85 -4.42 55.00
C SER A 70 23.05 -5.22 54.45
N PRO A 71 23.54 -6.22 55.21
CA PRO A 71 24.95 -6.54 55.31
C PRO A 71 25.46 -7.34 54.11
N ALA A 72 26.72 -7.04 53.79
CA ALA A 72 27.57 -7.83 52.92
C ALA A 72 27.60 -9.29 53.36
N VAL A 73 27.17 -10.18 52.46
CA VAL A 73 27.80 -11.48 52.21
C VAL A 73 27.26 -12.01 50.89
N ASN A 74 28.10 -11.93 49.86
CA ASN A 74 28.33 -12.96 48.85
C ASN A 74 29.26 -12.36 47.78
N ASP A 75 30.52 -12.22 48.18
CA ASP A 75 31.65 -12.09 47.27
C ASP A 75 31.95 -13.50 46.73
N TYR A 76 31.32 -13.84 45.61
CA TYR A 76 31.82 -14.90 44.75
C TYR A 76 31.71 -14.39 43.33
N ASP A 77 32.88 -14.08 42.77
CA ASP A 77 33.25 -14.15 41.36
C ASP A 77 32.07 -13.89 40.41
N THR A 78 31.69 -12.61 40.30
CA THR A 78 30.78 -12.17 39.24
C THR A 78 31.50 -12.46 37.94
N PHE A 79 31.18 -13.60 37.32
CA PHE A 79 31.70 -13.97 36.02
C PHE A 79 31.41 -12.81 35.03
N GLU A 80 32.40 -11.96 34.80
CA GLU A 80 32.28 -10.65 34.14
C GLU A 80 32.10 -10.82 32.62
N ILE A 81 31.02 -11.48 32.18
CA ILE A 81 30.60 -11.42 30.79
C ILE A 81 29.85 -10.10 30.58
N THR A 82 30.31 -9.32 29.60
CA THR A 82 29.64 -8.10 29.17
C THR A 82 28.28 -8.41 28.52
N ASP A 83 27.36 -7.46 28.52
CA ASP A 83 26.04 -7.66 27.87
C ASP A 83 26.16 -7.96 26.38
N GLU A 84 27.16 -7.38 25.71
CA GLU A 84 27.41 -7.59 24.29
C GLU A 84 27.95 -9.00 24.02
N GLU A 85 28.96 -9.44 24.76
CA GLU A 85 29.48 -10.80 24.67
C GLU A 85 28.36 -11.81 25.01
N LEU A 86 27.59 -11.60 26.08
CA LEU A 86 26.54 -12.50 26.50
C LEU A 86 25.41 -12.62 25.48
N ARG A 87 25.08 -11.54 24.77
CA ARG A 87 24.08 -11.55 23.69
C ARG A 87 24.56 -12.40 22.51
N ASN A 88 25.81 -12.19 22.10
CA ASN A 88 26.39 -12.72 20.88
C ASN A 88 26.98 -14.14 21.05
N LEU A 89 27.24 -14.57 22.28
CA LEU A 89 27.86 -15.87 22.57
C LEU A 89 27.05 -17.02 21.93
N PRO A 90 27.65 -17.93 21.16
CA PRO A 90 26.93 -19.09 20.62
C PRO A 90 26.37 -19.97 21.73
N VAL A 91 25.23 -20.63 21.49
CA VAL A 91 24.55 -21.48 22.50
C VAL A 91 25.48 -22.58 23.03
N LYS A 92 26.31 -23.18 22.16
CA LYS A 92 27.29 -24.20 22.55
C LYS A 92 28.31 -23.67 23.56
N GLN A 93 28.87 -22.49 23.30
CA GLN A 93 29.86 -21.85 24.17
C GLN A 93 29.20 -21.35 25.48
N LEU A 94 27.98 -20.81 25.40
CA LEU A 94 27.20 -20.47 26.58
C LEU A 94 26.97 -21.71 27.46
N ASN A 95 26.52 -22.82 26.88
CA ASN A 95 26.25 -24.05 27.62
C ASN A 95 27.52 -24.65 28.25
N GLN A 96 28.69 -24.51 27.61
CA GLN A 96 29.96 -24.86 28.23
C GLN A 96 30.19 -24.03 29.50
N LYS A 97 30.16 -22.70 29.39
CA LYS A 97 30.36 -21.78 30.54
C LYS A 97 29.33 -22.02 31.66
N LEU A 98 28.10 -22.39 31.32
CA LEU A 98 27.04 -22.66 32.30
C LEU A 98 27.22 -23.98 33.08
N ARG A 99 28.04 -24.94 32.62
CA ARG A 99 28.28 -26.20 33.34
C ARG A 99 29.20 -26.03 34.53
N ASP A 100 30.14 -25.10 34.41
CA ASP A 100 31.17 -24.85 35.41
C ASP A 100 30.68 -23.88 36.51
N LEU A 101 29.42 -23.40 36.40
CA LEU A 101 28.79 -22.43 37.30
C LEU A 101 27.72 -23.07 38.21
N PRO A 102 27.53 -22.54 39.43
CA PRO A 102 26.44 -22.96 40.30
C PRO A 102 25.06 -22.67 39.66
N LYS A 103 24.08 -23.51 39.98
CA LYS A 103 22.72 -23.48 39.37
C LYS A 103 22.06 -22.09 39.42
N ILE A 104 22.23 -21.37 40.53
CA ILE A 104 21.65 -20.05 40.74
C ILE A 104 22.21 -19.04 39.74
N GLU A 105 23.52 -19.01 39.57
CA GLU A 105 24.20 -18.10 38.63
C GLU A 105 23.94 -18.46 37.18
N ALA A 106 23.95 -19.75 36.86
CA ALA A 106 23.57 -20.23 35.54
C ALA A 106 22.16 -19.76 35.14
N SER A 107 21.21 -19.79 36.09
CA SER A 107 19.86 -19.27 35.88
C SER A 107 19.82 -17.75 35.68
N LYS A 108 20.57 -16.99 36.51
CA LYS A 108 20.73 -15.53 36.35
C LYS A 108 21.25 -15.18 34.95
N LEU A 109 22.28 -15.88 34.47
CA LEU A 109 22.89 -15.63 33.16
C LEU A 109 21.93 -15.97 32.01
N ARG A 110 21.16 -17.06 32.12
CA ARG A 110 20.09 -17.38 31.17
C ARG A 110 19.02 -16.30 31.11
N LYS A 111 18.56 -15.82 32.27
CA LYS A 111 17.56 -14.74 32.35
C LYS A 111 18.10 -13.44 31.75
N ARG A 112 19.33 -13.04 32.10
CA ARG A 112 20.01 -11.85 31.55
C ARG A 112 20.11 -11.94 30.03
N ARG A 113 20.59 -13.07 29.48
CA ARG A 113 20.64 -13.29 28.04
C ARG A 113 19.28 -13.20 27.37
N ARG A 114 18.24 -13.77 27.96
CA ARG A 114 16.87 -13.71 27.43
C ARG A 114 16.39 -12.26 27.36
N SER A 115 16.57 -11.48 28.42
CA SER A 115 16.21 -10.06 28.44
C SER A 115 16.96 -9.26 27.36
N LEU A 116 18.27 -9.51 27.19
CA LEU A 116 19.08 -8.86 26.17
C LEU A 116 18.61 -9.20 24.74
N LYS A 117 18.31 -10.47 24.47
CA LYS A 117 17.77 -10.89 23.16
C LYS A 117 16.38 -10.29 22.91
N ASN A 118 15.50 -10.32 23.91
CA ASN A 118 14.17 -9.74 23.81
C ASN A 118 14.22 -8.24 23.52
N ARG A 119 15.19 -7.51 24.09
CA ARG A 119 15.42 -6.10 23.74
C ARG A 119 15.73 -5.93 22.26
N GLY A 120 16.61 -6.77 21.71
CA GLY A 120 16.93 -6.78 20.27
C GLY A 120 15.72 -7.16 19.41
N TYR A 121 14.94 -8.17 19.82
CA TYR A 121 13.74 -8.57 19.09
C TYR A 121 12.67 -7.49 19.08
N ALA A 122 12.48 -6.76 20.16
CA ALA A 122 11.54 -5.63 20.22
C ALA A 122 11.95 -4.52 19.24
N LEU A 123 13.25 -4.19 19.17
CA LEU A 123 13.76 -3.21 18.21
C LEU A 123 13.55 -3.68 16.78
N ASN A 124 13.97 -4.91 16.46
CA ASN A 124 13.81 -5.48 15.12
C ASN A 124 12.35 -5.57 14.70
N CYS A 125 11.44 -5.87 15.63
CA CYS A 125 10.00 -5.89 15.39
C CYS A 125 9.48 -4.49 14.99
N ARG A 126 9.92 -3.45 15.69
CA ARG A 126 9.55 -2.06 15.36
C ARG A 126 10.10 -1.67 14.00
N ASN A 127 11.37 -1.92 13.74
CA ASN A 127 12.01 -1.61 12.46
C ASN A 127 11.32 -2.33 11.30
N LYS A 128 11.07 -3.65 11.44
CA LYS A 128 10.37 -4.42 10.43
C LYS A 128 8.98 -3.85 10.14
N ARG A 129 8.21 -3.51 11.18
CA ARG A 129 6.88 -2.92 11.02
C ARG A 129 6.92 -1.56 10.30
N VAL A 130 7.89 -0.72 10.64
CA VAL A 130 8.08 0.59 9.99
C VAL A 130 8.43 0.40 8.52
N THR A 131 9.41 -0.45 8.21
CA THR A 131 9.81 -0.75 6.83
C THR A 131 8.66 -1.36 6.02
N GLU A 132 7.89 -2.28 6.58
CA GLU A 132 6.72 -2.86 5.91
C GLU A 132 5.65 -1.79 5.64
N ASN A 133 5.39 -0.90 6.60
CA ASN A 133 4.45 0.21 6.42
C ASN A 133 4.90 1.18 5.31
N GLU A 134 6.18 1.56 5.29
CA GLU A 134 6.74 2.41 4.23
C GLU A 134 6.64 1.75 2.85
N GLN A 135 6.88 0.44 2.75
CA GLN A 135 6.72 -0.31 1.51
C GLN A 135 5.26 -0.32 1.04
N LEU A 136 4.30 -0.50 1.96
CA LEU A 136 2.88 -0.43 1.66
C LEU A 136 2.46 0.97 1.20
N GLN A 137 2.97 2.03 1.83
CA GLN A 137 2.71 3.40 1.40
C GLN A 137 3.27 3.68 0.01
N LYS A 138 4.52 3.28 -0.27
CA LYS A 138 5.14 3.42 -1.59
C LYS A 138 4.34 2.70 -2.68
N THR A 139 3.91 1.47 -2.41
CA THR A 139 3.10 0.70 -3.37
C THR A 139 1.72 1.31 -3.56
N ASN A 140 1.07 1.80 -2.51
CA ASN A 140 -0.19 2.52 -2.60
C ASN A 140 -0.08 3.76 -3.49
N ILE A 141 0.94 4.60 -3.28
CA ILE A 141 1.20 5.79 -4.09
C ILE A 141 1.41 5.41 -5.56
N LYS A 142 2.24 4.39 -5.83
CA LYS A 142 2.51 3.91 -7.19
C LYS A 142 1.21 3.49 -7.89
N LEU A 143 0.38 2.69 -7.23
CA LEU A 143 -0.90 2.24 -7.77
C LEU A 143 -1.87 3.40 -8.03
N ARG A 144 -1.90 4.40 -7.14
CA ARG A 144 -2.72 5.61 -7.35
C ARG A 144 -2.30 6.37 -8.61
N ILE A 145 -1.00 6.51 -8.84
CA ILE A 145 -0.47 7.16 -10.05
C ILE A 145 -0.85 6.34 -11.30
N GLU A 146 -0.70 5.02 -11.27
CA GLU A 146 -1.08 4.15 -12.40
C GLU A 146 -2.58 4.24 -12.72
N VAL A 147 -3.44 4.23 -11.70
CA VAL A 147 -4.89 4.41 -11.88
C VAL A 147 -5.21 5.77 -12.50
N ALA A 148 -4.59 6.85 -12.00
CA ALA A 148 -4.81 8.19 -12.55
C ALA A 148 -4.40 8.27 -14.02
N LYS A 149 -3.24 7.69 -14.37
CA LYS A 149 -2.75 7.62 -15.74
C LYS A 149 -3.72 6.84 -16.66
N ILE A 150 -4.16 5.66 -16.24
CA ILE A 150 -5.09 4.84 -17.03
C ILE A 150 -6.44 5.55 -17.21
N LYS A 151 -6.95 6.23 -16.18
CA LYS A 151 -8.18 7.04 -16.28
C LYS A 151 -8.04 8.16 -17.32
N GLU A 152 -6.88 8.82 -17.37
CA GLU A 152 -6.60 9.87 -18.36
C GLU A 152 -6.54 9.29 -19.79
N GLU A 153 -5.83 8.18 -19.98
CA GLU A 153 -5.74 7.48 -21.26
C GLU A 153 -7.11 6.99 -21.73
N LEU A 154 -7.93 6.45 -20.83
CA LEU A 154 -9.30 6.04 -21.13
C LEU A 154 -10.17 7.23 -21.57
N SER A 155 -10.07 8.37 -20.87
CA SER A 155 -10.79 9.60 -21.25
C SER A 155 -10.40 10.10 -22.64
N LYS A 156 -9.11 10.01 -23.00
CA LYS A 156 -8.62 10.32 -24.35
C LYS A 156 -9.23 9.38 -25.39
N ALA A 157 -9.14 8.08 -25.17
CA ALA A 157 -9.67 7.06 -26.07
C ALA A 157 -11.19 7.18 -26.26
N VAL A 158 -11.95 7.45 -25.19
CA VAL A 158 -13.40 7.68 -25.26
C VAL A 158 -13.72 8.90 -26.12
N ARG A 159 -13.02 10.03 -25.93
CA ARG A 159 -13.22 11.22 -26.77
C ARG A 159 -12.93 10.94 -28.24
N GLU A 160 -11.84 10.24 -28.54
CA GLU A 160 -11.50 9.86 -29.91
C GLU A 160 -12.57 8.97 -30.53
N ARG A 161 -13.02 7.93 -29.81
CA ARG A 161 -14.13 7.07 -30.21
C ARG A 161 -15.39 7.89 -30.52
N ASP A 162 -15.76 8.82 -29.66
CA ASP A 162 -16.97 9.62 -29.82
C ASP A 162 -16.88 10.55 -31.04
N ILE A 163 -15.70 11.12 -31.32
CA ILE A 163 -15.45 11.89 -32.54
C ILE A 163 -15.65 11.02 -33.79
N PHE A 164 -15.10 9.81 -33.81
CA PHE A 164 -15.28 8.90 -34.95
C PHE A 164 -16.72 8.42 -35.10
N LYS A 165 -17.40 8.13 -33.99
CA LYS A 165 -18.82 7.75 -33.97
C LYS A 165 -19.69 8.87 -34.58
N GLN A 166 -19.49 10.12 -34.16
CA GLN A 166 -20.22 11.27 -34.73
C GLN A 166 -19.98 11.45 -36.23
N LYS A 167 -18.73 11.25 -36.70
CA LYS A 167 -18.41 11.30 -38.14
C LYS A 167 -19.14 10.20 -38.90
N TYR A 168 -19.14 8.99 -38.38
CA TYR A 168 -19.83 7.84 -38.95
C TYR A 168 -21.34 8.06 -39.01
N GLU A 169 -21.96 8.47 -37.91
CA GLU A 169 -23.40 8.76 -37.81
C GLU A 169 -23.83 9.83 -38.81
N ARG A 170 -23.03 10.90 -38.97
CA ARG A 170 -23.30 11.93 -39.99
C ARG A 170 -23.32 11.35 -41.40
N ILE A 171 -22.32 10.54 -41.77
CA ILE A 171 -22.26 9.93 -43.10
C ILE A 171 -23.43 8.95 -43.29
N ASN A 172 -23.70 8.11 -42.29
CA ASN A 172 -24.77 7.12 -42.35
C ASN A 172 -26.16 7.78 -42.47
N SER A 173 -26.38 8.91 -41.79
CA SER A 173 -27.60 9.72 -41.91
C SER A 173 -27.79 10.27 -43.32
N VAL A 174 -26.73 10.80 -43.94
CA VAL A 174 -26.77 11.32 -45.31
C VAL A 174 -27.05 10.18 -46.29
N PHE A 175 -26.33 9.06 -46.16
CA PHE A 175 -26.53 7.88 -46.99
C PHE A 175 -27.97 7.34 -46.91
N SER A 176 -28.50 7.19 -45.68
CA SER A 176 -29.88 6.75 -45.46
C SER A 176 -30.90 7.68 -46.10
N THR A 177 -30.66 9.00 -46.06
CA THR A 177 -31.53 10.01 -46.71
C THR A 177 -31.50 9.88 -48.23
N ILE A 178 -30.32 9.67 -48.83
CA ILE A 178 -30.19 9.50 -50.29
C ILE A 178 -30.87 8.22 -50.76
N CYS A 179 -30.69 7.11 -50.04
CA CYS A 179 -31.30 5.82 -50.39
C CYS A 179 -32.82 5.86 -50.30
N THR A 180 -33.38 6.47 -49.24
CA THR A 180 -34.82 6.64 -49.08
C THR A 180 -35.42 7.58 -50.12
N THR A 181 -34.76 8.71 -50.39
CA THR A 181 -35.19 9.66 -51.44
C THR A 181 -35.18 8.99 -52.82
N SER A 182 -34.11 8.26 -53.18
CA SER A 182 -34.03 7.53 -54.45
C SER A 182 -35.13 6.48 -54.60
N ALA A 183 -35.51 5.81 -53.51
CA ALA A 183 -36.63 4.88 -53.50
C ALA A 183 -38.01 5.57 -53.66
N MET A 184 -38.16 6.81 -53.21
CA MET A 184 -39.39 7.60 -53.39
C MET A 184 -39.52 8.16 -54.81
N THR A 185 -38.42 8.62 -55.43
CA THR A 185 -38.42 9.14 -56.82
C THR A 185 -38.78 8.05 -57.83
N LEU A 186 -38.37 6.80 -57.61
CA LEU A 186 -38.71 5.66 -58.48
C LEU A 186 -40.19 5.26 -58.38
N LYS A 187 -40.86 5.48 -57.24
CA LYS A 187 -42.30 5.22 -57.09
C LYS A 187 -43.18 6.31 -57.74
N GLY A 188 -42.74 7.57 -57.72
CA GLY A 188 -43.47 8.70 -58.31
C GLY A 188 -43.49 8.73 -59.84
N ALA A 189 -42.55 8.08 -60.53
CA ALA A 189 -42.47 8.05 -61.99
C ALA A 189 -43.48 7.10 -62.67
N SER A 190 -44.27 6.33 -61.91
CA SER A 190 -45.18 5.30 -62.43
C SER A 190 -46.65 5.73 -62.60
N VAL A 191 -47.03 6.97 -62.24
CA VAL A 191 -48.45 7.39 -62.15
C VAL A 191 -48.91 8.37 -63.27
N SER A 192 -48.08 8.71 -64.25
CA SER A 192 -48.44 9.71 -65.30
C SER A 192 -48.47 9.17 -66.74
N LYS A 193 -49.13 8.02 -66.96
CA LYS A 193 -49.64 7.65 -68.31
C LYS A 193 -51.04 7.07 -68.19
N SER A 194 -52.06 7.89 -68.40
CA SER A 194 -53.41 7.51 -68.81
C SER A 194 -54.03 8.68 -69.57
#